data_AF-A0A8S0FK15-F1
#
_entry.id   AF-A0A8S0FK15-F1
#
_cell.length_a   1.000
_cell.length_b   1.000
_cell.length_c   1.000
_cell.angle_alpha   90.00
_cell.angle_beta   90.00
_cell.angle_gamma   90.00
#
_symmetry.space_group_name_H-M   'P 1'
#
loop_
_entity.id
_entity.type
_entity.pdbx_description
1 polymer ?
#
loop_
_entity_poly.entity_id
_entity_poly.type
_entity_poly.pdbx_seq_one_letter_code
_entity_poly.pdbx_strand_id
1 'polypeptide(L)'
;MNLEKINELTAQDMAGVNAAILEQLNSDVQLINQLGYYIVSGGGKRIRPMIAVLAARAVGYEGNAHVTIAALIEFIHTATLLHDDVVDESDMRRGKATANAAFGVMSMPPACW
;
A
#
# COMPACT_ATOMS: atom_id res chain seq x y z
N MET A 1 15.53 13.16 -20.97
CA MET A 1 14.39 13.43 -20.08
C MET A 1 14.90 13.28 -18.65
N ASN A 2 14.78 14.31 -17.79
CA ASN A 2 15.22 14.27 -16.39
C ASN A 2 14.00 14.02 -15.47
N LEU A 3 14.23 13.77 -14.18
CA LEU A 3 13.16 13.44 -13.22
C LEU A 3 12.09 14.54 -13.11
N GLU A 4 12.50 15.81 -13.13
CA GLU A 4 11.58 16.95 -13.10
C GLU A 4 10.59 16.91 -14.26
N LYS A 5 11.07 16.66 -15.49
CA LYS A 5 10.20 16.52 -16.66
C LYS A 5 9.27 15.31 -16.59
N ILE A 6 9.71 14.21 -15.98
CA ILE A 6 8.85 13.03 -15.78
C ILE A 6 7.73 13.37 -14.78
N ASN A 7 8.08 14.07 -13.70
CA ASN A 7 7.10 14.51 -12.71
C ASN A 7 6.08 15.47 -13.32
N GLU A 8 6.50 16.46 -14.11
CA GLU A 8 5.59 17.35 -14.85
C GLU A 8 4.70 16.57 -15.81
N LEU A 9 5.28 15.68 -16.62
CA LEU A 9 4.53 14.90 -17.61
C LEU A 9 3.46 14.00 -16.96
N THR A 10 3.73 13.47 -15.77
CA THR A 10 2.83 12.55 -15.06
C THR A 10 1.95 13.24 -14.02
N ALA A 11 2.11 14.55 -13.80
CA ALA A 11 1.49 15.26 -12.68
C ALA A 11 -0.03 15.10 -12.62
N GLN A 12 -0.71 15.27 -13.75
CA GLN A 12 -2.18 15.19 -13.81
C GLN A 12 -2.68 13.77 -13.50
N ASP A 13 -2.09 12.75 -14.12
CA ASP A 13 -2.45 11.36 -13.89
C ASP A 13 -2.13 10.94 -12.45
N MET A 14 -0.97 11.35 -11.91
CA MET A 14 -0.57 11.07 -10.53
C MET A 14 -1.46 11.76 -9.50
N ALA A 15 -1.96 12.96 -9.80
CA ALA A 15 -2.98 13.60 -8.98
C ALA A 15 -4.29 12.79 -8.97
N GLY A 16 -4.69 12.25 -10.13
CA GLY A 16 -5.82 11.33 -10.25
C GLY A 16 -5.60 10.04 -9.44
N VAL A 17 -4.39 9.47 -9.47
CA VAL A 17 -4.05 8.29 -8.67
C VAL A 17 -4.16 8.59 -7.18
N ASN A 18 -3.65 9.74 -6.74
CA ASN A 18 -3.76 10.16 -5.34
C ASN A 18 -5.23 10.34 -4.91
N ALA A 19 -6.05 10.97 -5.76
CA ALA A 19 -7.48 11.12 -5.49
C ALA A 19 -8.19 9.76 -5.40
N ALA A 20 -7.92 8.84 -6.33
CA ALA A 20 -8.49 7.51 -6.35
C ALA A 20 -8.09 6.69 -5.11
N ILE A 21 -6.84 6.81 -4.65
CA ILE A 21 -6.39 6.20 -3.40
C ILE A 21 -7.22 6.75 -2.23
N LEU A 22 -7.29 8.08 -2.08
CA LEU A 22 -7.98 8.72 -0.96
C LEU A 22 -9.47 8.39 -0.91
N GLU A 23 -10.13 8.27 -2.07
CA GLU A 23 -11.54 7.86 -2.15
C GLU A 23 -11.77 6.47 -1.56
N GLN A 24 -10.86 5.52 -1.79
CA GLN A 24 -10.97 4.16 -1.27
C GLN A 24 -10.71 4.07 0.24
N LEU A 25 -10.09 5.09 0.86
CA LEU A 25 -9.82 5.12 2.31
C LEU A 25 -11.06 5.43 3.17
N ASN A 26 -12.24 5.58 2.55
CA ASN A 26 -13.51 5.74 3.26
C ASN A 26 -14.28 4.41 3.34
N SER A 27 -13.58 3.29 3.47
CA SER A 27 -14.21 1.98 3.52
C SER A 27 -14.66 1.61 4.93
N ASP A 28 -15.78 0.87 5.03
CA ASP A 28 -16.21 0.22 6.27
C ASP A 28 -15.21 -0.86 6.75
N VAL A 29 -14.29 -1.28 5.87
CA VAL A 29 -13.23 -2.23 6.19
C VAL A 29 -12.06 -1.50 6.85
N GLN A 30 -11.88 -1.71 8.16
CA GLN A 30 -10.77 -1.11 8.94
C GLN A 30 -9.38 -1.29 8.31
N LEU A 31 -9.12 -2.45 7.70
CA LEU A 31 -7.84 -2.74 7.05
C LEU A 31 -7.52 -1.74 5.93
N ILE A 32 -8.53 -1.30 5.17
CA ILE A 32 -8.34 -0.34 4.08
C ILE A 32 -7.97 1.03 4.64
N ASN A 33 -8.58 1.43 5.77
CA ASN A 33 -8.28 2.69 6.44
C ASN A 33 -6.86 2.67 7.05
N GLN A 34 -6.44 1.54 7.60
CA GLN A 34 -5.07 1.32 8.08
C GLN A 34 -4.05 1.41 6.94
N LEU A 35 -4.32 0.76 5.80
CA LEU A 35 -3.50 0.88 4.60
C LEU A 35 -3.38 2.34 4.15
N GLY A 36 -4.48 3.09 4.23
CA GLY A 36 -4.51 4.51 3.92
C GLY A 36 -3.54 5.34 4.73
N TYR A 37 -3.42 5.06 6.02
CA TYR A 37 -2.45 5.71 6.87
C TYR A 37 -1.02 5.48 6.37
N TYR A 38 -0.64 4.23 6.08
CA TYR A 38 0.69 3.89 5.55
C TYR A 38 0.96 4.55 4.20
N ILE A 39 -0.06 4.57 3.34
CA ILE A 39 0.03 5.19 2.02
C ILE A 39 0.29 6.70 2.10
N VAL A 40 -0.41 7.41 2.99
CA VAL A 40 -0.31 8.88 3.13
C VAL A 40 0.94 9.28 3.93
N SER A 41 1.27 8.53 4.99
CA SER A 41 2.42 8.82 5.87
C SER A 41 3.77 8.41 5.28
N GLY A 42 3.80 7.44 4.36
CA GLY A 42 5.03 6.86 3.82
C GLY A 42 5.85 7.76 2.90
N GLY A 43 5.35 8.95 2.51
CA GLY A 43 6.12 9.96 1.75
C GLY A 43 6.81 9.44 0.47
N GLY A 44 6.36 8.30 -0.06
CA GLY A 44 7.08 7.57 -1.10
C GLY A 44 7.06 8.30 -2.44
N LYS A 45 8.10 8.08 -3.25
CA LYS A 45 8.23 8.63 -4.62
C LYS A 45 7.18 8.10 -5.61
N ARG A 46 6.23 7.27 -5.16
CA ARG A 46 5.13 6.68 -5.95
C ARG A 46 5.59 6.09 -7.28
N ILE A 47 6.74 5.39 -7.26
CA ILE A 47 7.38 4.91 -8.48
C ILE A 47 6.52 3.85 -9.18
N ARG A 48 5.88 2.95 -8.42
CA ARG A 48 5.04 1.87 -8.97
C ARG A 48 3.83 2.41 -9.75
N PRO A 49 2.98 3.28 -9.19
CA PRO A 49 1.89 3.90 -9.95
C PRO A 49 2.39 4.77 -11.11
N MET A 50 3.51 5.47 -10.96
CA MET A 50 4.09 6.27 -12.04
C MET A 50 4.50 5.42 -13.25
N ILE A 51 5.07 4.22 -13.02
CA ILE A 51 5.39 3.27 -14.09
C ILE A 51 4.12 2.81 -14.81
N ALA A 52 3.06 2.47 -14.07
CA ALA A 52 1.79 2.02 -14.65
C ALA A 52 1.15 3.11 -15.53
N VAL A 53 1.14 4.36 -15.04
CA VAL A 53 0.66 5.52 -15.78
C VAL A 53 1.46 5.72 -17.07
N LEU A 54 2.79 5.78 -16.96
CA LEU A 54 3.66 5.98 -18.12
C LEU A 54 3.53 4.85 -19.15
N ALA A 55 3.41 3.60 -18.70
CA ALA A 55 3.23 2.45 -19.59
C ALA A 55 1.93 2.55 -20.40
N ALA A 56 0.82 2.93 -19.76
CA ALA A 56 -0.45 3.13 -20.45
C ALA A 56 -0.36 4.27 -21.48
N ARG A 57 0.21 5.41 -21.09
CA ARG A 57 0.40 6.55 -22.01
C ARG A 57 1.35 6.21 -23.17
N ALA A 58 2.40 5.44 -22.92
CA ALA A 58 3.37 5.04 -23.94
C ALA A 58 2.78 4.17 -25.05
N VAL A 59 1.71 3.41 -24.77
CA VAL A 59 0.99 2.60 -25.77
C VAL A 59 -0.21 3.34 -26.38
N GLY A 60 -0.36 4.64 -26.12
CA GLY A 60 -1.43 5.47 -26.69
C GLY A 60 -2.79 5.30 -26.01
N TYR A 61 -2.84 4.83 -24.75
CA TYR A 61 -4.10 4.76 -24.02
C TYR A 61 -4.57 6.17 -23.60
N GLU A 62 -5.79 6.52 -24.02
CA GLU A 62 -6.38 7.85 -23.78
C GLU A 62 -7.44 7.86 -22.67
N GLY A 63 -7.88 6.69 -22.20
CA GLY A 63 -8.88 6.58 -21.14
C GLY A 63 -8.32 6.92 -19.74
N ASN A 64 -9.06 6.53 -18.70
CA ASN A 64 -8.71 6.79 -17.30
C ASN A 64 -8.52 5.53 -16.44
N ALA A 65 -8.73 4.32 -17.00
CA ALA A 65 -8.62 3.08 -16.23
C ALA A 65 -7.18 2.82 -15.73
N HIS A 66 -6.17 3.42 -16.36
CA HIS A 66 -4.78 3.37 -15.91
C HIS A 66 -4.57 4.05 -14.55
N VAL A 67 -5.43 5.01 -14.19
CA VAL A 67 -5.42 5.64 -12.86
C VAL A 67 -5.87 4.66 -11.79
N THR A 68 -6.98 3.96 -12.04
CA THR A 68 -7.54 2.96 -11.10
C THR A 68 -6.57 1.80 -10.88
N ILE A 69 -5.96 1.26 -11.94
CA ILE A 69 -4.99 0.18 -11.79
C ILE A 69 -3.70 0.65 -11.11
N ALA A 70 -3.24 1.88 -11.36
CA ALA A 70 -2.08 2.46 -10.68
C ALA A 70 -2.33 2.61 -9.17
N ALA A 71 -3.53 3.07 -8.78
CA ALA A 71 -3.94 3.12 -7.38
C ALA A 71 -3.99 1.72 -6.74
N LEU A 72 -4.56 0.73 -7.43
CA LEU A 72 -4.61 -0.66 -6.98
C LEU A 72 -3.21 -1.26 -6.78
N ILE A 73 -2.28 -1.02 -7.70
CA ILE A 73 -0.89 -1.50 -7.59
C ILE A 73 -0.24 -0.96 -6.31
N GLU A 74 -0.49 0.30 -6.00
CA GLU A 74 0.03 0.92 -4.79
C GLU A 74 -0.62 0.35 -3.54
N PHE A 75 -1.94 0.08 -3.56
CA PHE A 75 -2.62 -0.64 -2.48
C PHE A 75 -2.00 -2.03 -2.24
N ILE A 76 -1.76 -2.81 -3.28
CA ILE A 76 -1.11 -4.13 -3.13
C ILE A 76 0.28 -3.98 -2.52
N HIS A 77 1.07 -3.01 -2.99
CA HIS A 77 2.40 -2.76 -2.43
C HIS A 77 2.35 -2.37 -0.94
N THR A 78 1.42 -1.52 -0.54
CA THR A 78 1.27 -1.14 0.87
C THR A 78 0.75 -2.31 1.69
N ALA A 79 -0.14 -3.15 1.15
CA ALA A 79 -0.61 -4.33 1.84
C ALA A 79 0.52 -5.33 2.12
N THR A 80 1.47 -5.49 1.19
CA THR A 80 2.66 -6.32 1.46
C THR A 80 3.54 -5.70 2.54
N LEU A 81 3.74 -4.38 2.54
CA LEU A 81 4.50 -3.72 3.61
C LEU A 81 3.85 -3.89 4.98
N LEU A 82 2.53 -3.71 5.08
CA LEU A 82 1.79 -3.92 6.32
C LEU A 82 1.88 -5.37 6.79
N HIS A 83 1.79 -6.32 5.87
CA HIS A 83 1.95 -7.74 6.17
C HIS A 83 3.37 -8.05 6.63
N ASP A 84 4.39 -7.50 5.97
CA ASP A 84 5.79 -7.64 6.36
C ASP A 84 6.01 -7.07 7.77
N ASP A 85 5.48 -5.88 8.08
CA ASP A 85 5.58 -5.28 9.42
C ASP A 85 4.95 -6.18 10.50
N VAL A 86 3.77 -6.79 10.23
CA VAL A 86 3.11 -7.72 11.17
C VAL A 86 3.88 -9.03 11.33
N VAL A 87 4.40 -9.59 10.23
CA VAL A 87 5.21 -10.81 10.26
C VAL A 87 6.53 -10.56 10.98
N ASP A 88 7.18 -9.43 10.73
CA ASP A 88 8.46 -9.04 11.32
C ASP A 88 8.32 -8.68 12.82
N GLU A 89 7.18 -8.13 13.24
CA GLU A 89 6.86 -7.91 14.67
C GLU A 89 6.45 -9.18 15.44
N SER A 90 6.21 -10.30 14.75
CA SER A 90 5.94 -11.59 15.40
C SER A 90 7.19 -12.29 15.95
N ASP A 91 8.39 -11.80 15.60
CA ASP A 91 9.66 -12.42 15.93
C ASP A 91 10.37 -11.74 17.12
N MET A 92 9.91 -12.16 18.29
CA MET A 92 10.72 -12.30 19.49
C MET A 92 12.14 -12.86 19.24
N ARG A 93 13.17 -12.02 18.99
CA ARG A 93 14.59 -12.47 18.91
C ARG A 93 15.65 -11.50 19.47
N ARG A 94 15.75 -11.47 20.81
CA ARG A 94 17.00 -11.18 21.57
C ARG A 94 16.89 -11.58 23.05
N GLY A 95 16.27 -12.73 23.33
CA GLY A 95 16.31 -13.37 24.65
C GLY A 95 15.36 -12.82 25.73
N LYS A 96 14.30 -12.08 25.40
CA LYS A 96 13.28 -11.64 26.39
C LYS A 96 11.87 -11.66 25.86
N ALA A 97 11.02 -12.55 26.40
CA ALA A 97 9.60 -12.74 26.07
C ALA A 97 8.81 -11.43 25.83
N THR A 98 8.14 -11.30 24.68
CA THR A 98 7.12 -10.26 24.49
C THR A 98 5.74 -10.82 24.80
N ALA A 99 5.01 -10.03 25.59
CA ALA A 99 3.56 -9.89 25.84
C ALA A 99 2.58 -11.08 25.84
N ASN A 100 2.86 -12.23 25.23
CA ASN A 100 2.00 -13.42 25.33
C ASN A 100 2.09 -14.09 26.72
N ALA A 101 3.15 -13.77 27.49
CA ALA A 101 3.30 -14.15 28.89
C ALA A 101 2.66 -13.14 29.87
N ALA A 102 2.25 -11.95 29.40
CA ALA A 102 1.70 -10.89 30.25
C ALA A 102 0.16 -10.78 30.16
N PHE A 103 -0.46 -11.16 29.05
CA PHE A 103 -1.91 -11.16 28.89
C PHE A 103 -2.36 -12.49 28.29
N GLY A 104 -2.68 -13.45 29.15
CA GLY A 104 -3.06 -14.81 28.76
C GLY A 104 -4.25 -14.84 27.81
N VAL A 105 -4.00 -15.24 26.57
CA VAL A 105 -5.06 -15.64 25.64
C VAL A 105 -5.20 -17.15 25.69
N MET A 106 -6.42 -17.54 26.04
CA MET A 106 -6.97 -18.86 26.26
C MET A 106 -6.56 -19.89 25.20
N SER A 107 -6.17 -21.07 25.69
CA SER A 107 -5.91 -22.30 24.95
C SER A 107 -7.02 -22.62 23.93
N MET A 108 -6.66 -22.73 22.66
CA MET A 108 -7.47 -23.41 21.65
C MET A 108 -6.62 -24.54 21.03
N PRO A 109 -7.12 -25.79 20.93
CA PRO A 109 -6.29 -26.94 20.55
C PRO A 109 -6.04 -27.04 19.03
N PRO A 110 -4.95 -27.70 18.61
CA PRO A 110 -4.47 -27.72 17.25
C PRO A 110 -5.22 -28.76 16.42
N ALA A 111 -6.39 -28.40 15.91
CA ALA A 111 -7.08 -29.17 14.88
C ALA A 111 -8.03 -28.28 14.07
N CYS A 112 -7.51 -27.20 13.51
CA CYS A 112 -8.09 -26.59 12.30
C CYS A 112 -7.01 -25.71 11.69
N TRP A 113 -6.34 -26.28 10.69
CA TRP A 113 -5.80 -25.51 9.58
C TRP A 113 -6.95 -24.82 8.84
#